data_AF-A0A537WU64-F1
#
_entry.id   AF-A0A537WU64-F1
#
_cell.length_a   1.000
_cell.length_b   1.000
_cell.length_c   1.000
_cell.angle_alpha   90.00
_cell.angle_beta   90.00
_cell.angle_gamma   90.00
#
_symmetry.space_group_name_H-M   'P 1'
#
loop_
_entity.id
_entity.type
_entity.pdbx_description
1 polymer ?
#
loop_
_entity_poly.entity_id
_entity_poly.type
_entity_poly.pdbx_seq_one_letter_code
_entity_poly.pdbx_strand_id
1 'polypeptide(L)'
;MIDDARAGNLPAVTWITPRFELSDHPPGSSAFTHNWTSDLIEAIMKSDAWDQTAIFLTWDEWGGFYDHIRPIAVDPVGFGFRVPLLTISPYAVRGTIDDVTGEFSTPLRFIADNWGLPYLTDRIANTHDFEHVFDFTKPPRPPSVTGVRVKTFGRFDQFPENYPWPKGTVPDPSSF
;
A
#
# COMPACT_ATOMS: atom_id res chain seq x y z
N MET A 1 -4.19 -13.74 -8.86
CA MET A 1 -3.43 -12.47 -8.95
C MET A 1 -2.02 -12.68 -9.47
N ILE A 2 -1.06 -13.25 -8.71
CA ILE A 2 0.34 -13.38 -9.21
C ILE A 2 0.39 -14.12 -10.55
N ASP A 3 -0.40 -15.18 -10.68
CA ASP A 3 -0.49 -15.92 -11.94
C ASP A 3 -1.17 -15.10 -13.04
N ASP A 4 -2.15 -14.25 -12.70
CA ASP A 4 -2.78 -13.32 -13.66
C ASP A 4 -1.78 -12.26 -14.13
N ALA A 5 -0.98 -11.70 -13.22
CA ALA A 5 0.11 -10.78 -13.56
C ALA A 5 1.11 -11.44 -14.51
N ARG A 6 1.53 -12.67 -14.21
CA ARG A 6 2.46 -13.44 -15.06
C ARG A 6 1.86 -13.82 -16.41
N ALA A 7 0.54 -14.03 -16.47
CA ALA A 7 -0.17 -14.41 -17.68
C ALA A 7 -0.68 -13.21 -18.50
N GLY A 8 -0.46 -11.96 -18.05
CA GLY A 8 -0.94 -10.76 -18.73
C GLY A 8 -2.46 -10.55 -18.62
N ASN A 9 -3.12 -11.15 -17.62
CA ASN A 9 -4.57 -11.14 -17.45
C ASN A 9 -5.06 -10.14 -16.38
N LEU A 10 -4.26 -9.14 -16.02
CA LEU A 10 -4.66 -8.14 -15.01
C LEU A 10 -5.81 -7.27 -15.53
N PRO A 11 -6.93 -7.18 -14.79
CA PRO A 11 -7.98 -6.20 -15.09
C PRO A 11 -7.48 -4.76 -15.00
N ALA A 12 -8.20 -3.84 -15.65
CA ALA A 12 -7.91 -2.40 -15.65
C ALA A 12 -7.84 -1.80 -14.23
N VAL A 13 -8.68 -2.28 -13.31
CA VAL A 13 -8.64 -1.94 -11.89
C VAL A 13 -8.64 -3.24 -11.08
N THR A 14 -7.66 -3.41 -10.21
CA THR A 14 -7.52 -4.60 -9.36
C THR A 14 -7.34 -4.17 -7.91
N TRP A 15 -8.24 -4.60 -7.02
CA TRP A 15 -8.07 -4.48 -5.57
C TRP A 15 -7.44 -5.75 -5.01
N ILE A 16 -6.42 -5.59 -4.17
CA ILE A 16 -5.70 -6.71 -3.56
C ILE A 16 -5.69 -6.50 -2.06
N THR A 17 -6.26 -7.46 -1.34
CA THR A 17 -6.22 -7.53 0.11
C THR A 17 -5.46 -8.80 0.51
N PRO A 18 -4.49 -8.72 1.43
CA PRO A 18 -3.81 -9.92 1.91
C PRO A 18 -4.77 -10.84 2.65
N ARG A 19 -4.39 -12.11 2.78
CA ARG A 19 -4.95 -12.94 3.85
C ARG A 19 -4.43 -12.44 5.19
N PHE A 20 -5.13 -12.76 6.28
CA PHE A 20 -4.76 -12.29 7.62
C PHE A 20 -3.28 -12.58 7.97
N GLU A 21 -2.78 -13.76 7.62
CA GLU A 21 -1.40 -14.20 7.92
C GLU A 21 -0.32 -13.45 7.12
N LEU A 22 -0.74 -12.70 6.11
CA LEU A 22 0.11 -11.88 5.23
C LEU A 22 -0.27 -10.40 5.32
N SER A 23 -1.01 -10.02 6.36
CA SER A 23 -1.32 -8.63 6.69
C SER A 23 -0.33 -8.11 7.75
N ASP A 24 -0.16 -6.80 7.84
CA ASP A 24 0.65 -6.19 8.91
C ASP A 24 -0.08 -6.15 10.26
N HIS A 25 -1.18 -6.91 10.40
CA HIS A 25 -1.97 -6.92 11.63
C HIS A 25 -1.20 -7.59 12.79
N PRO A 26 -1.08 -6.94 13.96
CA PRO A 26 -0.49 -7.55 15.15
C PRO A 26 -1.28 -8.78 15.65
N PRO A 27 -0.63 -9.77 16.31
CA PRO A 27 0.80 -9.83 16.63
C PRO A 27 1.65 -10.45 15.51
N GLY A 28 1.11 -10.57 14.29
CA GLY A 28 1.78 -11.18 13.15
C GLY A 28 3.09 -10.47 12.80
N SER A 29 4.08 -11.24 12.34
CA SER A 29 5.34 -10.70 11.87
C SER A 29 5.17 -10.03 10.51
N SER A 30 5.41 -8.71 10.46
CA SER A 30 5.49 -7.93 9.21
C SER A 30 6.50 -8.46 8.20
N ALA A 31 7.48 -9.28 8.60
CA ALA A 31 8.44 -9.86 7.67
C ALA A 31 7.78 -10.73 6.59
N PHE A 32 6.73 -11.48 6.96
CA PHE A 32 5.97 -12.29 5.98
C PHE A 32 5.20 -11.39 5.01
N THR A 33 4.50 -10.39 5.54
CA THR A 33 3.73 -9.39 4.79
C THR A 33 4.60 -8.60 3.82
N HIS A 34 5.75 -8.11 4.26
CA HIS A 34 6.68 -7.36 3.43
C HIS A 34 7.26 -8.21 2.29
N ASN A 35 7.58 -9.48 2.56
CA ASN A 35 8.04 -10.40 1.53
C ASN A 35 6.96 -10.70 0.49
N TRP A 36 5.74 -11.00 0.94
CA TRP A 36 4.60 -11.25 0.06
C TRP A 36 4.24 -10.03 -0.79
N THR A 37 4.22 -8.83 -0.18
CA THR A 37 3.98 -7.56 -0.88
C THR A 37 5.07 -7.29 -1.91
N SER A 38 6.33 -7.58 -1.58
CA SER A 38 7.45 -7.48 -2.52
C SER A 38 7.30 -8.46 -3.68
N ASP A 39 6.95 -9.73 -3.41
CA ASP A 39 6.72 -10.73 -4.46
C ASP A 39 5.60 -10.31 -5.42
N LEU A 40 4.53 -9.73 -4.89
CA LEU A 40 3.40 -9.21 -5.64
C LEU A 40 3.79 -8.05 -6.57
N ILE A 41 4.44 -7.02 -6.02
CA ILE A 41 4.89 -5.85 -6.77
C ILE A 41 5.91 -6.26 -7.82
N GLU A 42 6.87 -7.12 -7.47
CA GLU A 42 7.86 -7.63 -8.41
C GLU A 42 7.23 -8.47 -9.53
N ALA A 43 6.16 -9.23 -9.25
CA ALA A 43 5.44 -9.97 -10.29
C ALA A 43 4.77 -9.02 -11.30
N ILE A 44 4.16 -7.93 -10.83
CA ILE A 44 3.60 -6.87 -11.69
C ILE A 44 4.72 -6.20 -12.50
N MET A 45 5.82 -5.82 -11.83
CA MET A 45 6.98 -5.20 -12.49
C MET A 45 7.60 -6.07 -13.59
N LYS A 46 7.57 -7.40 -13.42
CA LYS A 46 8.09 -8.35 -14.41
C LYS A 46 7.08 -8.69 -15.51
N SER A 47 5.83 -8.26 -15.39
CA SER A 47 4.79 -8.52 -16.38
C SER A 47 4.84 -7.52 -17.52
N ASP A 48 4.24 -7.88 -18.64
CA ASP A 48 4.07 -6.99 -19.80
C ASP A 48 3.18 -5.77 -19.50
N ALA A 49 2.46 -5.77 -18.37
CA ALA A 49 1.61 -4.67 -17.94
C ALA A 49 2.37 -3.55 -17.19
N TRP A 50 3.64 -3.76 -16.80
CA TRP A 50 4.39 -2.82 -15.97
C TRP A 50 4.37 -1.39 -16.53
N ASP A 51 4.61 -1.24 -17.82
CA ASP A 51 4.70 0.05 -18.53
C ASP A 51 3.38 0.84 -18.55
N GLN A 52 2.28 0.23 -18.08
CA GLN A 52 0.94 0.81 -18.03
C GLN A 52 0.32 0.74 -16.62
N THR A 53 1.10 0.42 -15.60
CA THR A 53 0.57 0.20 -14.24
C THR A 53 0.88 1.35 -13.28
N ALA A 54 -0.10 1.70 -12.45
CA ALA A 54 0.09 2.42 -11.20
C ALA A 54 -0.36 1.54 -10.04
N ILE A 55 0.48 1.41 -9.01
CA ILE A 55 0.18 0.69 -7.78
C ILE A 55 0.07 1.70 -6.64
N PHE A 56 -1.06 1.66 -5.94
CA PHE A 56 -1.26 2.36 -4.68
C PHE A 56 -1.24 1.34 -3.55
N LEU A 57 -0.22 1.42 -2.69
CA LEU A 57 -0.06 0.54 -1.52
C LEU A 57 -0.35 1.36 -0.26
N THR A 58 -1.30 0.89 0.55
CA THR A 58 -1.70 1.54 1.81
C THR A 58 -2.15 0.51 2.84
N TRP A 59 -2.37 0.97 4.07
CA TRP A 59 -2.90 0.19 5.20
C TRP A 59 -4.31 0.67 5.49
N ASP A 60 -5.21 -0.23 5.86
CA ASP A 60 -6.63 0.09 6.11
C ASP A 60 -6.83 0.92 7.38
N GLU A 61 -5.95 0.76 8.37
CA GLU A 61 -5.95 1.50 9.63
C GLU A 61 -4.53 1.64 10.23
N TRP A 62 -4.42 2.30 11.40
CA TRP A 62 -3.13 2.74 11.96
C TRP A 62 -2.52 1.78 13.00
N GLY A 63 -3.13 0.62 13.24
CA GLY A 63 -2.70 -0.45 14.15
C GLY A 63 -2.76 -0.11 15.62
N GLY A 64 -3.39 0.99 16.02
CA GLY A 64 -3.29 1.52 17.38
C GLY A 64 -1.96 2.21 17.69
N PHE A 65 -1.06 2.35 16.72
CA PHE A 65 0.24 2.99 16.89
C PHE A 65 0.13 4.51 17.07
N TYR A 66 1.11 5.11 17.76
CA TYR A 66 1.13 6.56 17.94
C TYR A 66 1.44 7.29 16.64
N ASP A 67 0.57 8.22 16.25
CA ASP A 67 0.87 9.26 15.27
C ASP A 67 0.77 10.64 15.94
N HIS A 68 1.73 11.52 15.63
CA HIS A 68 1.84 12.83 16.28
C HIS A 68 0.91 13.88 15.69
N ILE A 69 0.33 13.64 14.51
CA ILE A 69 -0.59 14.56 13.88
C ILE A 69 -2.00 14.24 14.35
N ARG A 70 -2.65 15.26 14.89
CA ARG A 70 -4.07 15.19 15.23
C ARG A 70 -4.89 14.97 13.95
N PRO A 71 -5.84 14.01 13.93
CA PRO A 71 -6.74 13.83 12.80
C PRO A 71 -7.49 15.10 12.43
N ILE A 72 -7.68 15.32 11.12
CA ILE A 72 -8.33 16.51 10.57
C ILE A 72 -9.85 16.32 10.65
N ALA A 73 -10.55 17.30 11.22
CA ALA A 73 -12.01 17.33 11.24
C ALA A 73 -12.54 17.88 9.91
N VAL A 74 -12.96 16.99 9.01
CA VAL A 74 -13.54 17.35 7.70
C VAL A 74 -15.07 17.26 7.65
N ASP A 75 -15.66 16.51 8.58
CA ASP A 75 -17.09 16.28 8.74
C ASP A 75 -17.36 15.85 10.21
N PRO A 76 -18.61 15.51 10.63
CA PRO A 76 -18.89 15.10 12.01
C PRO A 76 -18.14 13.85 12.51
N VAL A 77 -17.59 13.03 11.61
CA VAL A 77 -16.74 11.87 11.93
C VAL A 77 -15.27 12.27 11.85
N GLY A 78 -14.90 13.09 10.87
CA GLY A 78 -13.53 13.48 10.57
C GLY A 78 -12.72 12.37 9.91
N PHE A 79 -11.44 12.64 9.67
CA PHE A 79 -10.49 11.59 9.29
C PHE A 79 -10.05 10.77 10.51
N GLY A 80 -9.49 9.59 10.24
CA GLY A 80 -8.77 8.79 11.22
C GLY A 80 -7.31 9.24 11.39
N PHE A 81 -6.54 8.45 12.12
CA PHE A 81 -5.08 8.60 12.15
C PHE A 81 -4.47 8.36 10.77
N ARG A 82 -3.30 8.95 10.53
CA ARG A 82 -2.59 8.82 9.26
C ARG A 82 -2.11 7.38 9.07
N VAL A 83 -2.21 6.91 7.84
CA VAL A 83 -1.56 5.69 7.35
C VAL A 83 -0.66 6.05 6.17
N PRO A 84 0.40 5.27 5.88
CA PRO A 84 1.20 5.52 4.70
C PRO A 84 0.43 5.21 3.41
N LEU A 85 0.72 5.96 2.36
CA LEU A 85 0.33 5.66 0.97
C LEU A 85 1.58 5.72 0.11
N LEU A 86 1.89 4.63 -0.57
CA LEU A 86 2.99 4.55 -1.52
C LEU A 86 2.43 4.46 -2.94
N THR A 87 2.95 5.31 -3.81
CA THR A 87 2.66 5.27 -5.24
C THR A 87 3.85 4.69 -5.99
N ILE A 88 3.64 3.56 -6.67
CA ILE A 88 4.68 2.81 -7.37
C ILE A 88 4.27 2.67 -8.84
N SER A 89 5.08 3.22 -9.74
CA SER A 89 4.82 3.20 -11.18
C SER A 89 6.10 3.50 -11.98
N PRO A 90 6.20 3.02 -13.24
CA PRO A 90 7.20 3.53 -14.17
C PRO A 90 7.15 5.05 -14.36
N TYR A 91 5.99 5.68 -14.12
CA TYR A 91 5.78 7.13 -14.27
C TYR A 91 5.85 7.93 -12.96
N ALA A 92 5.88 7.27 -11.79
CA ALA A 92 5.90 8.00 -10.51
C ALA A 92 7.15 8.89 -10.37
N VAL A 93 7.04 10.11 -9.84
CA VAL A 93 8.22 10.95 -9.58
C VAL A 93 9.08 10.29 -8.48
N ARG A 94 10.38 10.10 -8.73
CA ARG A 94 11.26 9.39 -7.78
C ARG A 94 11.71 10.31 -6.64
N GLY A 95 11.81 9.74 -5.44
CA GLY A 95 12.37 10.44 -4.27
C GLY A 95 11.54 11.63 -3.81
N THR A 96 10.25 11.63 -4.14
CA THR A 96 9.30 12.70 -3.77
C THR A 96 8.45 12.24 -2.60
N ILE A 97 8.24 13.14 -1.65
CA ILE A 97 7.21 13.03 -0.64
C ILE A 97 6.13 14.00 -1.07
N ASP A 98 4.96 13.45 -1.34
CA ASP A 98 3.76 14.25 -1.58
C ASP A 98 3.10 14.53 -0.23
N ASP A 99 3.07 15.80 0.17
CA ASP A 99 2.55 16.27 1.44
C ASP A 99 1.15 16.87 1.33
N VAL A 100 0.52 16.78 0.15
CA VAL A 100 -0.88 17.13 -0.06
C VAL A 100 -1.77 16.17 0.73
N THR A 101 -2.85 16.69 1.30
CA THR A 101 -3.78 15.88 2.11
C THR A 101 -4.57 14.91 1.23
N GLY A 102 -4.24 13.62 1.33
CA GLY A 102 -5.02 12.52 0.79
C GLY A 102 -5.86 11.78 1.84
N GLU A 103 -6.78 10.94 1.37
CA GLU A 103 -7.59 10.03 2.18
C GLU A 103 -7.87 8.71 1.43
N PHE A 104 -8.56 7.75 2.06
CA PHE A 104 -8.84 6.44 1.44
C PHE A 104 -9.64 6.50 0.14
N SER A 105 -10.34 7.60 -0.11
CA SER A 105 -11.10 7.84 -1.34
C SER A 105 -10.22 8.36 -2.50
N THR A 106 -8.99 8.81 -2.21
CA THR A 106 -8.05 9.41 -3.17
C THR A 106 -7.76 8.51 -4.38
N PRO A 107 -7.46 7.20 -4.23
CA PRO A 107 -7.33 6.30 -5.39
C PRO A 107 -8.61 6.17 -6.23
N LEU A 108 -9.79 6.36 -5.65
CA LEU A 108 -11.05 6.35 -6.41
C LEU A 108 -11.20 7.58 -7.30
N ARG A 109 -10.70 8.74 -6.87
CA ARG A 109 -10.65 9.94 -7.72
C ARG A 109 -9.75 9.70 -8.93
N PHE A 110 -8.54 9.17 -8.70
CA PHE A 110 -7.62 8.80 -9.78
C PHE A 110 -8.25 7.85 -10.80
N ILE A 111 -8.98 6.82 -10.33
CA ILE A 111 -9.72 5.90 -11.21
C ILE A 111 -10.80 6.66 -11.99
N ALA A 112 -11.61 7.48 -11.33
CA ALA A 112 -12.65 8.22 -12.02
C ALA A 112 -12.07 9.12 -13.14
N ASP A 113 -10.99 9.85 -12.83
CA ASP A 113 -10.31 10.73 -13.78
C ASP A 113 -9.68 9.96 -14.94
N ASN A 114 -9.00 8.83 -14.67
CA ASN A 114 -8.32 8.04 -15.69
C ASN A 114 -9.26 7.37 -16.70
N TRP A 115 -10.47 6.96 -16.27
CA TRP A 115 -11.47 6.31 -17.12
C TRP A 115 -12.63 7.23 -17.54
N GLY A 116 -12.60 8.51 -17.19
CA GLY A 116 -13.67 9.46 -17.50
C GLY A 116 -15.02 9.09 -16.87
N LEU A 117 -15.00 8.52 -15.67
CA LEU A 117 -16.19 8.09 -14.94
C LEU A 117 -16.76 9.23 -14.09
N PRO A 118 -18.08 9.26 -13.82
CA PRO A 118 -18.62 10.17 -12.81
C PRO A 118 -18.08 9.84 -11.42
N TYR A 119 -17.83 10.87 -10.60
CA TYR A 119 -17.50 10.67 -9.19
C TYR A 119 -18.68 10.09 -8.42
N LEU A 120 -18.43 9.11 -7.56
CA LEU A 120 -19.49 8.46 -6.79
C LEU A 120 -20.10 9.39 -5.73
N THR A 121 -19.32 10.35 -5.23
CA THR A 121 -19.73 11.35 -4.23
C THR A 121 -18.95 12.65 -4.42
N ASP A 122 -19.47 13.76 -3.90
CA ASP A 122 -18.75 15.04 -3.87
C ASP A 122 -17.44 14.94 -3.07
N ARG A 123 -17.35 14.06 -2.07
CA ARG A 123 -16.11 13.83 -1.32
C ARG A 123 -15.00 13.30 -2.22
N ILE A 124 -15.30 12.32 -3.08
CA ILE A 124 -14.34 11.80 -4.06
C ILE A 124 -13.98 12.87 -5.10
N ALA A 125 -14.91 13.75 -5.49
CA ALA A 125 -14.60 14.83 -6.42
C ALA A 125 -13.60 15.86 -5.85
N ASN A 126 -13.50 15.97 -4.51
CA ASN A 126 -12.73 17.00 -3.81
C ASN A 126 -11.52 16.47 -3.02
N THR A 127 -11.19 15.18 -3.16
CA THR A 127 -9.98 14.58 -2.56
C THR A 127 -8.75 14.84 -3.43
N HIS A 128 -7.54 14.50 -3.00
CA HIS A 128 -6.32 14.59 -3.82
C HIS A 128 -6.44 13.81 -5.15
N ASP A 129 -5.80 14.27 -6.24
CA ASP A 129 -5.84 13.65 -7.57
C ASP A 129 -4.49 13.14 -8.10
N PHE A 130 -3.41 13.27 -7.33
CA PHE A 130 -2.06 12.83 -7.70
C PHE A 130 -1.46 13.58 -8.91
N GLU A 131 -1.94 14.77 -9.26
CA GLU A 131 -1.46 15.61 -10.35
C GLU A 131 0.06 15.84 -10.36
N HIS A 132 0.73 15.81 -9.21
CA HIS A 132 2.18 15.96 -9.08
C HIS A 132 2.95 14.65 -8.84
N VAL A 133 2.26 13.53 -8.65
CA VAL A 133 2.89 12.25 -8.31
C VAL A 133 3.37 11.49 -9.54
N PHE A 134 2.79 11.76 -10.72
CA PHE A 134 3.16 11.13 -11.97
C PHE A 134 3.78 12.13 -12.96
N ASP A 135 4.80 11.68 -13.70
CA ASP A 135 5.37 12.41 -14.84
C ASP A 135 5.18 11.57 -16.10
N PHE A 136 4.03 11.75 -16.74
CA PHE A 136 3.66 11.07 -17.99
C PHE A 136 4.35 11.64 -19.23
N THR A 137 5.17 12.69 -19.09
CA THR A 137 5.93 13.25 -20.22
C THR A 137 7.17 12.42 -20.57
N LYS A 138 7.57 11.51 -19.67
CA LYS A 138 8.71 10.61 -19.82
C LYS A 138 8.26 9.21 -20.24
N PRO A 139 9.10 8.48 -21.01
CA PRO A 139 8.82 7.07 -21.29
C PRO A 139 8.80 6.26 -19.99
N PRO A 140 8.07 5.13 -19.96
CA PRO A 140 8.02 4.26 -18.79
C PRO A 140 9.43 3.77 -18.45
N ARG A 141 9.76 3.78 -17.16
CA ARG A 141 11.04 3.26 -16.69
C ARG A 141 11.00 1.73 -16.59
N PRO A 142 12.12 1.05 -16.88
CA PRO A 142 12.19 -0.40 -16.70
C PRO A 142 11.97 -0.78 -15.22
N PRO A 143 11.53 -2.01 -14.95
CA PRO A 143 11.28 -2.49 -13.60
C PRO A 143 12.57 -2.49 -12.76
N SER A 144 12.43 -2.09 -11.49
CA SER A 144 13.52 -2.04 -10.52
C SER A 144 13.29 -3.09 -9.44
N VAL A 145 13.64 -4.34 -9.76
CA VAL A 145 13.45 -5.49 -8.88
C VAL A 145 14.70 -5.74 -8.04
N THR A 146 14.57 -5.81 -6.71
CA THR A 146 15.70 -6.07 -5.82
C THR A 146 15.86 -7.57 -5.50
N GLY A 147 14.76 -8.33 -5.44
CA GLY A 147 14.78 -9.73 -4.99
C GLY A 147 15.15 -9.91 -3.51
N VAL A 148 15.31 -8.81 -2.77
CA VAL A 148 15.68 -8.84 -1.35
C VAL A 148 14.45 -9.22 -0.54
N ARG A 149 14.63 -10.16 0.40
CA ARG A 149 13.58 -10.59 1.32
C ARG A 149 14.06 -10.46 2.76
N VAL A 150 13.15 -10.04 3.63
CA VAL A 150 13.38 -9.98 5.08
C VAL A 150 13.39 -11.39 5.63
N LYS A 151 14.27 -11.68 6.58
CA LYS A 151 14.31 -12.97 7.25
C LYS A 151 13.01 -13.21 8.03
N THR A 152 12.35 -14.32 7.76
CA THR A 152 11.19 -14.81 8.51
C THR A 152 11.59 -15.94 9.46
N PHE A 153 10.75 -16.23 10.46
CA PHE A 153 10.97 -17.30 11.44
C PHE A 153 9.70 -18.13 11.58
N GLY A 154 9.79 -19.45 11.48
CA GLY A 154 8.65 -20.35 11.67
C GLY A 154 7.44 -19.95 10.82
N ARG A 155 6.32 -19.66 11.48
CA ARG A 155 5.08 -19.12 10.91
C ARG A 155 4.91 -17.63 11.23
N PHE A 156 3.93 -16.98 10.60
CA PHE A 156 3.65 -15.55 10.78
C PHE A 156 3.38 -15.14 12.24
N ASP A 157 2.86 -16.05 13.06
CA ASP A 157 2.53 -15.88 14.48
C ASP A 157 3.66 -16.33 15.42
N GLN A 158 4.82 -16.74 14.89
CA GLN A 158 5.92 -17.30 15.66
C GLN A 158 7.16 -16.40 15.66
N PHE A 159 7.79 -16.33 16.82
CA PHE A 159 9.05 -15.62 17.02
C PHE A 159 10.06 -16.53 17.70
N PRO A 160 11.37 -16.39 17.43
CA PRO A 160 12.42 -17.10 18.17
C PRO A 160 12.29 -16.89 19.68
N GLU A 161 12.55 -17.92 20.49
CA GLU A 161 12.50 -17.83 21.95
C GLU A 161 13.40 -16.71 22.51
N ASN A 162 14.51 -16.42 21.81
CA ASN A 162 15.47 -15.38 22.16
C ASN A 162 15.30 -14.10 21.32
N TYR A 163 14.11 -13.84 20.78
CA TYR A 163 13.88 -12.61 20.01
C TYR A 163 14.07 -11.37 20.90
N PRO A 164 14.89 -10.39 20.48
CA PRO A 164 15.29 -9.27 21.32
C PRO A 164 14.21 -8.19 21.35
N TRP A 165 13.05 -8.49 21.94
CA TRP A 165 11.95 -7.53 22.07
C TRP A 165 12.40 -6.29 22.86
N PRO A 166 12.18 -5.09 22.33
CA PRO A 166 12.23 -3.88 23.14
C PRO A 166 11.37 -4.00 24.40
N LYS A 167 11.79 -3.35 25.47
CA LYS A 167 11.04 -3.36 26.73
C LYS A 167 9.62 -2.82 26.50
N GLY A 168 8.60 -3.62 26.83
CA GLY A 168 7.20 -3.25 26.67
C GLY A 168 6.59 -3.59 25.29
N THR A 169 7.33 -4.26 24.40
CA THR A 169 6.82 -4.67 23.08
C THR A 169 6.78 -6.20 22.91
N VAL A 170 6.89 -6.96 24.01
CA VAL A 170 6.71 -8.42 23.97
C VAL A 170 5.23 -8.68 23.70
N PRO A 171 4.86 -9.43 22.65
CA PRO A 171 3.46 -9.76 22.39
C PRO A 171 2.83 -10.49 23.58
N ASP A 172 1.64 -10.07 23.99
CA ASP A 172 0.82 -10.75 25.01
C ASP A 172 -0.28 -11.57 24.31
N PRO A 173 -0.15 -12.91 24.25
CA PRO A 173 -1.13 -13.76 23.59
C PRO A 173 -2.53 -13.72 24.21
N SER A 174 -2.69 -13.20 25.43
CA SER A 174 -4.01 -13.08 26.08
C SER A 174 -4.81 -11.86 25.63
N SER A 175 -4.20 -10.97 24.85
CA SER A 175 -4.81 -9.75 24.32
C SER A 175 -5.42 -9.92 22.93
N PHE A 176 -5.46 -11.16 22.38
CA PHE A 176 -5.95 -11.49 21.04
C PHE A 176 -6.91 -12.69 21.05
#